data_AF-A0A7H0SRX4-F1
#
_entry.id   AF-A0A7H0SRX4-F1
#
_cell.length_a   1.000
_cell.length_b   1.000
_cell.length_c   1.000
_cell.angle_alpha   90.00
_cell.angle_beta   90.00
_cell.angle_gamma   90.00
#
_symmetry.space_group_name_H-M   'P 1'
#
loop_
_entity.id
_entity.type
_entity.pdbx_description
1 polymer ?
#
loop_
_entity_poly.entity_id
_entity_poly.type
_entity_poly.pdbx_seq_one_letter_code
_entity_poly.pdbx_strand_id
1 'polypeptide(L)'
;MSLLLEQRRLRCADVGDPEQWCGKMLGLHYSPLRSIRGAASDLPPLRLDPMSTTNRRVSHAWVNYLLLAYVGVILALTLCKRWYRIGYLWRPENQEHRSLELIPFEQIWTSTTWFSPIFDLVGNVLLFLPLGFLLSCRIQWSLRKIIMVGAAFSLAIEISQFILGAGRTDTDDFLLNTVGTALGALFHQRFASPTIQKITLGIIALAVCSFLLTVGLTPIFYPADQFPVRPIPPS
;
A
#
# COMPACT_ATOMS: atom_id res chain seq x y z
N MET A 1 -26.39 -4.92 26.69
CA MET A 1 -24.94 -5.23 26.67
C MET A 1 -24.34 -5.49 28.07
N SER A 2 -25.15 -5.73 29.11
CA SER A 2 -24.69 -6.07 30.47
C SER A 2 -24.75 -7.58 30.80
N LEU A 3 -25.66 -8.34 30.19
CA LEU A 3 -25.87 -9.77 30.48
C LEU A 3 -24.73 -10.70 30.02
N LEU A 4 -23.97 -10.33 28.99
CA LEU A 4 -22.87 -11.17 28.46
C LEU A 4 -21.58 -11.09 29.30
N LEU A 5 -21.43 -10.05 30.13
CA LEU A 5 -20.26 -9.91 31.01
C LEU A 5 -20.45 -10.71 32.32
N GLU A 6 -21.68 -10.83 32.82
CA GLU A 6 -22.02 -11.65 33.99
C GLU A 6 -21.72 -13.14 33.74
N GLN A 7 -22.02 -13.66 32.54
CA GLN A 7 -21.79 -15.07 32.19
C GLN A 7 -20.31 -15.45 32.00
N ARG A 8 -19.39 -14.49 31.84
CA ARG A 8 -17.95 -14.79 31.82
C ARG A 8 -17.33 -14.90 33.21
N ARG A 9 -17.91 -14.26 34.23
CA ARG A 9 -17.40 -14.35 35.62
C ARG A 9 -17.67 -15.71 36.28
N LEU A 10 -18.78 -16.37 35.94
CA LEU A 10 -19.17 -17.62 36.60
C LEU A 10 -18.44 -18.87 36.08
N ARG A 11 -17.76 -18.81 34.93
CA ARG A 11 -17.03 -19.98 34.38
C ARG A 11 -15.63 -20.23 34.95
N CYS A 12 -15.10 -19.30 35.75
CA CYS A 12 -13.76 -19.44 36.32
C CYS A 12 -13.76 -19.84 37.81
N ALA A 13 -14.92 -20.11 38.41
CA ALA A 13 -15.04 -20.37 39.85
C ALA A 13 -14.96 -21.86 40.24
N ASP A 14 -14.94 -22.81 39.28
CA ASP A 14 -15.09 -24.26 39.57
C ASP A 14 -13.88 -25.12 39.15
N VAL A 15 -12.66 -24.58 39.17
CA VAL A 15 -11.45 -25.42 39.07
C VAL A 15 -10.88 -25.59 40.47
N GLY A 16 -11.19 -26.73 41.09
CA GLY A 16 -10.64 -27.16 42.37
C GLY A 16 -9.11 -27.18 42.38
N ASP A 17 -8.57 -26.81 43.53
CA ASP A 17 -7.15 -26.56 43.79
C ASP A 17 -6.24 -27.78 43.45
N PRO A 18 -5.29 -27.67 42.51
CA PRO A 18 -4.42 -28.78 42.08
C PRO A 18 -3.46 -29.29 43.18
N GLU A 19 -3.22 -28.50 44.24
CA GLU A 19 -2.23 -28.86 45.27
C GLU A 19 -2.65 -30.04 46.16
N GLN A 20 -3.95 -30.37 46.23
CA GLN A 20 -4.43 -31.46 47.09
C GLN A 20 -4.04 -32.86 46.59
N TRP A 21 -3.71 -33.03 45.30
CA TRP A 21 -3.44 -34.34 44.72
C TRP A 21 -1.99 -34.80 44.90
N CYS A 22 -1.03 -33.89 45.04
CA CYS A 22 0.39 -34.25 45.02
C CYS A 22 0.89 -34.82 46.37
N GLY A 23 0.23 -34.47 47.49
CA GLY A 23 0.69 -34.86 48.83
C GLY A 23 0.33 -36.28 49.28
N LYS A 24 -0.62 -36.95 48.62
CA LYS A 24 -1.13 -38.26 49.07
C LYS A 24 -0.43 -39.49 48.48
N MET A 25 0.47 -39.32 47.51
CA MET A 25 1.10 -40.47 46.81
C MET A 25 2.51 -40.86 47.28
N LEU A 26 3.21 -40.04 48.07
CA LEU A 26 4.66 -40.25 48.27
C LEU A 26 5.15 -40.53 49.69
N GLY A 27 4.28 -40.57 50.73
CA GLY A 27 4.67 -41.11 52.04
C GLY A 27 5.92 -40.51 52.70
N LEU A 28 6.33 -39.29 52.32
CA LEU A 28 7.55 -38.65 52.83
C LEU A 28 7.20 -37.56 53.86
N HIS A 29 7.75 -37.69 55.06
CA HIS A 29 7.76 -36.66 56.09
C HIS A 29 8.63 -35.49 55.62
N TYR A 30 8.00 -34.41 55.15
CA TYR A 30 8.68 -33.13 54.95
C TYR A 30 8.39 -32.22 56.14
N SER A 31 9.44 -31.89 56.89
CA SER A 31 9.44 -30.76 57.82
C SER A 31 9.11 -29.49 57.03
N PRO A 32 8.16 -28.65 57.47
CA PRO A 32 7.83 -27.45 56.73
C PRO A 32 9.00 -26.47 56.85
N LEU A 33 9.64 -26.15 55.71
CA LEU A 33 10.47 -24.96 55.55
C LEU A 33 9.58 -23.72 55.74
N ARG A 34 9.28 -23.40 57.00
CA ARG A 34 8.39 -22.31 57.43
C ARG A 34 9.06 -20.93 57.33
N SER A 35 10.31 -20.86 56.88
CA SER A 35 11.13 -19.66 56.94
C SER A 35 11.29 -18.91 55.61
N ILE A 36 10.79 -19.42 54.48
CA ILE A 36 10.90 -18.71 53.18
C ILE A 36 9.54 -18.14 52.71
N ARG A 37 8.42 -18.51 53.35
CA ARG A 37 7.10 -17.94 53.03
C ARG A 37 6.97 -16.45 53.35
N GLY A 38 7.72 -15.94 54.32
CA GLY A 38 7.68 -14.52 54.70
C GLY A 38 8.36 -13.59 53.70
N ALA A 39 9.28 -14.09 52.87
CA ALA A 39 9.99 -13.27 51.89
C ALA A 39 9.30 -13.23 50.52
N ALA A 40 8.42 -14.19 50.23
CA ALA A 40 7.70 -14.27 48.96
C ALA A 40 6.35 -13.51 48.97
N SER A 41 5.78 -13.25 50.16
CA SER A 41 4.55 -12.45 50.31
C SER A 41 4.78 -10.96 50.08
N ASP A 42 6.03 -10.50 50.20
CA ASP A 42 6.41 -9.09 50.10
C ASP A 42 6.99 -8.73 48.73
N LEU A 43 7.10 -9.69 47.80
CA LEU A 43 7.42 -9.35 46.41
C LEU A 43 6.20 -8.68 45.79
N PRO A 44 6.31 -7.43 45.30
CA PRO A 44 5.25 -6.86 44.48
C PRO A 44 5.01 -7.80 43.31
N PRO A 45 3.73 -8.02 42.90
CA PRO A 45 3.43 -8.89 41.77
C PRO A 45 4.29 -8.42 40.60
N LEU A 46 5.09 -9.34 40.04
CA LEU A 46 5.95 -9.06 38.90
C LEU A 46 5.04 -8.57 37.76
N ARG A 47 4.91 -7.26 37.63
CA ARG A 47 4.13 -6.63 36.57
C ARG A 47 4.97 -6.75 35.32
N LEU A 48 4.87 -7.91 34.65
CA LEU A 48 5.27 -8.03 33.27
C LEU A 48 4.36 -7.08 32.50
N ASP A 49 4.79 -5.83 32.38
CA ASP A 49 4.12 -4.88 31.49
C ASP A 49 4.07 -5.58 30.13
N PRO A 50 2.86 -5.85 29.58
CA PRO A 50 2.77 -6.50 28.28
C PRO A 50 3.58 -5.62 27.35
N MET A 51 4.64 -6.19 26.79
CA MET A 51 5.62 -5.49 25.95
C MET A 51 4.82 -4.63 24.97
N SER A 52 4.74 -3.32 25.27
CA SER A 52 3.72 -2.49 24.64
C SER A 52 4.21 -2.25 23.23
N THR A 53 3.73 -3.06 22.29
CA THR A 53 3.83 -2.74 20.87
C THR A 53 2.96 -1.50 20.68
N THR A 54 3.56 -0.35 20.99
CA THR A 54 2.85 0.93 21.06
C THR A 54 2.36 1.18 19.64
N ASN A 55 1.08 0.89 19.39
CA ASN A 55 0.51 0.93 18.05
C ASN A 55 0.18 2.38 17.70
N ARG A 56 1.22 3.21 17.64
CA ARG A 56 1.11 4.63 17.36
C ARG A 56 0.57 4.78 15.94
N ARG A 57 -0.51 5.56 15.79
CA ARG A 57 -1.06 5.92 14.49
C ARG A 57 -0.02 6.69 13.69
N VAL A 58 -0.01 6.50 12.38
CA VAL A 58 0.90 7.21 11.48
C VAL A 58 0.53 8.69 11.46
N SER A 59 1.54 9.56 11.51
CA SER A 59 1.30 11.01 11.41
C SER A 59 0.78 11.39 10.02
N HIS A 60 -0.24 12.25 9.97
CA HIS A 60 -0.76 12.78 8.72
C HIS A 60 0.29 13.53 7.89
N ALA A 61 1.32 14.10 8.52
CA ALA A 61 2.41 14.77 7.83
C ALA A 61 3.18 13.81 6.90
N TRP A 62 3.54 12.63 7.41
CA TRP A 62 4.23 11.60 6.63
C TRP A 62 3.37 11.08 5.47
N VAL A 63 2.08 10.88 5.71
CA VAL A 63 1.15 10.45 4.65
C VAL A 63 1.04 11.53 3.56
N ASN A 64 1.04 12.83 3.92
CA ASN A 64 1.02 13.92 2.94
C ASN A 64 2.28 13.95 2.08
N TYR A 65 3.47 13.84 2.69
CA TYR A 65 4.72 13.82 1.94
C TYR A 65 4.77 12.64 0.97
N LEU A 66 4.36 11.46 1.43
CA LEU A 66 4.34 10.27 0.58
C LEU A 66 3.29 10.39 -0.53
N LEU A 67 2.10 10.95 -0.25
CA LEU A 67 1.07 11.23 -1.25
C LEU A 67 1.58 12.19 -2.32
N LEU A 68 2.23 13.29 -1.93
CA LEU A 68 2.77 14.26 -2.87
C LEU A 68 3.87 13.63 -3.74
N ALA A 69 4.80 12.89 -3.11
CA ALA A 69 5.85 12.18 -3.84
C ALA A 69 5.26 11.16 -4.82
N TYR A 70 4.25 10.39 -4.39
CA TYR A 70 3.59 9.39 -5.23
C TYR A 70 2.81 10.03 -6.39
N VAL A 71 2.13 11.16 -6.17
CA VAL A 71 1.52 11.94 -7.26
C VAL A 71 2.59 12.38 -8.26
N GLY A 72 3.76 12.82 -7.79
CA GLY A 72 4.90 13.13 -8.66
C GLY A 72 5.36 11.92 -9.48
N VAL A 73 5.38 10.71 -8.89
CA VAL A 73 5.68 9.47 -9.60
C VAL A 73 4.63 9.19 -10.69
N ILE A 74 3.34 9.32 -10.39
CA ILE A 74 2.28 9.13 -11.38
C ILE A 74 2.46 10.10 -12.55
N LEU A 75 2.62 11.39 -12.27
CA LEU A 75 2.80 12.41 -13.30
C LEU A 75 4.05 12.14 -14.14
N ALA A 76 5.14 11.70 -13.51
CA ALA A 76 6.35 11.31 -14.25
C ALA A 76 6.06 10.11 -15.15
N LEU A 77 5.42 9.05 -14.64
CA LEU A 77 5.02 7.83 -15.36
C LEU A 77 4.05 8.07 -16.52
N THR A 78 3.15 9.03 -16.41
CA THR A 78 2.13 9.27 -17.44
C THR A 78 2.51 10.37 -18.43
N LEU A 79 3.09 11.49 -17.96
CA LEU A 79 3.40 12.66 -18.79
C LEU A 79 4.85 12.69 -19.26
N CYS A 80 5.78 12.22 -18.43
CA CYS A 80 7.21 12.28 -18.72
C CYS A 80 7.78 10.97 -19.27
N LYS A 81 6.93 10.03 -19.72
CA LYS A 81 7.31 8.69 -20.17
C LYS A 81 8.38 8.62 -21.27
N ARG A 82 8.58 9.71 -22.01
CA ARG A 82 9.60 9.86 -23.05
C ARG A 82 11.01 10.15 -22.52
N TRP A 83 11.13 10.58 -21.27
CA TRP A 83 12.36 11.16 -20.74
C TRP A 83 13.20 10.19 -19.91
N TYR A 84 12.74 8.96 -19.67
CA TYR A 84 13.50 7.97 -18.94
C TYR A 84 13.17 6.55 -19.39
N ARG A 85 14.11 5.64 -19.11
CA ARG A 85 14.05 4.23 -19.49
C ARG A 85 14.07 3.34 -18.26
N ILE A 86 13.18 2.35 -18.22
CA ILE A 86 13.13 1.36 -17.14
C ILE A 86 13.42 -0.01 -17.76
N GLY A 87 14.71 -0.35 -17.83
CA GLY A 87 15.19 -1.61 -18.37
C GLY A 87 14.68 -1.89 -19.78
N TYR A 88 14.05 -3.05 -19.96
CA TYR A 88 13.38 -3.46 -21.20
C TYR A 88 11.86 -3.25 -21.18
N LEU A 89 11.29 -2.97 -20.01
CA LEU A 89 9.85 -2.80 -19.81
C LEU A 89 9.36 -1.42 -20.29
N TRP A 90 10.18 -0.39 -20.10
CA TRP A 90 9.81 0.99 -20.43
C TRP A 90 10.85 1.60 -21.37
N ARG A 91 10.58 1.52 -22.68
CA ARG A 91 11.46 2.04 -23.74
C ARG A 91 10.85 3.30 -24.36
N PRO A 92 11.57 4.44 -24.38
CA PRO A 92 11.03 5.70 -24.87
C PRO A 92 10.66 5.66 -26.36
N GLU A 93 11.36 4.87 -27.17
CA GLU A 93 11.11 4.73 -28.62
C GLU A 93 9.71 4.17 -28.92
N ASN A 94 9.20 3.30 -28.04
CA ASN A 94 7.85 2.74 -28.16
C ASN A 94 6.77 3.75 -27.73
N GLN A 95 7.15 4.87 -27.12
CA GLN A 95 6.25 5.91 -26.56
C GLN A 95 6.24 7.19 -27.41
N GLU A 96 6.94 7.21 -28.55
CA GLU A 96 7.00 8.35 -29.46
C GLU A 96 5.74 8.46 -30.35
N HIS A 97 5.05 7.35 -30.60
CA HIS A 97 3.86 7.35 -31.45
C HIS A 97 2.69 8.01 -30.75
N ARG A 98 2.21 9.13 -31.31
CA ARG A 98 0.97 9.78 -30.91
C ARG A 98 -0.19 9.03 -31.57
N SER A 99 -0.93 8.26 -30.78
CA SER A 99 -2.18 7.62 -31.21
C SER A 99 -3.33 8.06 -30.31
N LEU A 100 -4.53 8.16 -30.90
CA LEU A 100 -5.77 8.37 -30.16
C LEU A 100 -6.59 7.10 -30.32
N GLU A 101 -6.76 6.37 -29.23
CA GLU A 101 -7.60 5.17 -29.20
C GLU A 101 -8.84 5.48 -28.36
N LEU A 102 -9.91 5.79 -29.07
CA LEU A 102 -11.21 6.15 -28.49
C LEU A 102 -12.11 4.91 -28.30
N ILE A 103 -11.73 3.78 -28.89
CA ILE A 103 -12.46 2.53 -28.76
C ILE A 103 -11.91 1.79 -27.55
N PRO A 104 -12.71 1.64 -26.47
CA PRO A 104 -12.24 0.96 -25.29
C PRO A 104 -11.90 -0.50 -25.62
N PHE A 105 -10.80 -0.98 -25.06
CA PHE A 105 -10.27 -2.34 -25.16
C PHE A 105 -9.89 -2.80 -26.57
N GLU A 106 -9.71 -1.89 -27.54
CA GLU A 106 -9.32 -2.25 -28.91
C GLU A 106 -8.00 -3.04 -28.93
N GLN A 107 -7.03 -2.59 -28.14
CA GLN A 107 -5.71 -3.21 -28.01
C GLN A 107 -5.73 -4.68 -27.59
N ILE A 108 -6.75 -5.12 -26.83
CA ILE A 108 -6.87 -6.53 -26.42
C ILE A 108 -7.08 -7.43 -27.64
N TRP A 109 -7.73 -6.91 -28.67
CA TRP A 109 -8.09 -7.67 -29.88
C TRP A 109 -7.11 -7.47 -31.04
N THR A 110 -6.38 -6.35 -31.06
CA THR A 110 -5.51 -5.97 -32.18
C THR A 110 -4.02 -6.20 -31.91
N SER A 111 -3.62 -6.42 -30.66
CA SER A 111 -2.22 -6.65 -30.29
C SER A 111 -1.68 -7.97 -30.84
N THR A 112 -0.51 -7.90 -31.49
CA THR A 112 0.23 -9.08 -31.97
C THR A 112 0.95 -9.83 -30.85
N THR A 113 1.06 -9.23 -29.67
CA THR A 113 1.68 -9.83 -28.48
C THR A 113 0.67 -9.91 -27.33
N TRP A 114 0.72 -11.00 -26.58
CA TRP A 114 -0.15 -11.22 -25.42
C TRP A 114 0.24 -10.37 -24.20
N PHE A 115 1.51 -9.94 -24.11
CA PHE A 115 2.04 -9.26 -22.92
C PHE A 115 1.68 -7.77 -22.88
N SER A 116 1.74 -7.06 -24.00
CA SER A 116 1.50 -5.60 -24.05
C SER A 116 0.14 -5.18 -23.47
N PRO A 117 -1.01 -5.71 -23.94
CA PRO A 117 -2.31 -5.27 -23.44
C PRO A 117 -2.53 -5.63 -21.96
N ILE A 118 -1.96 -6.74 -21.48
CA ILE A 118 -2.04 -7.12 -20.07
C ILE A 118 -1.20 -6.17 -19.21
N PHE A 119 0.00 -5.82 -19.68
CA PHE A 119 0.88 -4.90 -18.98
C PHE A 119 0.25 -3.51 -18.86
N ASP A 120 -0.37 -3.00 -19.93
CA ASP A 120 -1.06 -1.71 -19.91
C ASP A 120 -2.27 -1.76 -18.97
N LEU A 121 -3.08 -2.82 -19.05
CA LEU A 121 -4.26 -3.01 -18.20
C LEU A 121 -3.91 -3.07 -16.70
N VAL A 122 -2.97 -3.95 -16.35
CA VAL A 122 -2.56 -4.16 -14.96
C VAL A 122 -1.75 -2.98 -14.46
N GLY A 123 -0.90 -2.38 -15.31
CA GLY A 123 -0.06 -1.24 -15.00
C GLY A 123 -0.87 -0.04 -14.52
N ASN A 124 -1.93 0.32 -15.25
CA ASN A 124 -2.81 1.43 -14.89
C ASN A 124 -3.55 1.21 -13.56
N VAL A 125 -4.12 0.02 -13.36
CA VAL A 125 -4.77 -0.33 -12.09
C VAL A 125 -3.78 -0.25 -10.92
N LEU A 126 -2.59 -0.85 -11.07
CA LEU A 126 -1.57 -0.87 -10.02
C LEU A 126 -0.96 0.51 -9.76
N LEU A 127 -0.91 1.39 -10.76
CA LEU A 127 -0.42 2.76 -10.62
C LEU A 127 -1.35 3.62 -9.76
N PHE A 128 -2.66 3.43 -9.85
CA PHE A 128 -3.63 4.23 -9.08
C PHE A 128 -4.07 3.56 -7.77
N LEU A 129 -3.77 2.27 -7.57
CA LEU A 129 -4.11 1.56 -6.34
C LEU A 129 -3.48 2.23 -5.10
N PRO A 130 -2.17 2.56 -5.06
CA PRO A 130 -1.60 3.25 -3.91
C PRO A 130 -2.15 4.67 -3.71
N LEU A 131 -2.55 5.37 -4.77
CA LEU A 131 -3.21 6.67 -4.68
C LEU A 131 -4.51 6.56 -3.88
N GLY A 132 -5.38 5.61 -4.24
CA GLY A 132 -6.63 5.34 -3.53
C GLY A 132 -6.40 4.98 -2.05
N PHE A 133 -5.38 4.17 -1.78
CA PHE A 133 -4.99 3.81 -0.41
C PHE A 133 -4.55 5.04 0.40
N LEU A 134 -3.67 5.87 -0.15
CA LEU A 134 -3.14 7.07 0.51
C LEU A 134 -4.23 8.11 0.77
N LEU A 135 -5.14 8.34 -0.18
CA LEU A 135 -6.28 9.24 -0.01
C LEU A 135 -7.19 8.79 1.13
N SER A 136 -7.52 7.49 1.16
CA SER A 136 -8.34 6.87 2.20
C SER A 136 -7.65 6.88 3.58
N CYS A 137 -6.32 6.73 3.60
CA CYS A 137 -5.49 6.82 4.78
C CYS A 137 -5.42 8.24 5.34
N ARG A 138 -5.33 9.23 4.46
CA ARG A 138 -5.20 10.65 4.83
C ARG A 138 -6.51 11.29 5.24
N ILE A 139 -7.61 10.96 4.57
CA ILE A 139 -8.89 11.62 4.76
C ILE A 139 -10.00 10.57 4.88
N GLN A 140 -10.85 10.73 5.89
CA GLN A 140 -12.02 9.88 6.14
C GLN A 140 -13.17 10.23 5.16
N TRP A 141 -12.87 10.23 3.87
CA TRP A 141 -13.85 10.44 2.81
C TRP A 141 -14.59 9.15 2.50
N SER A 142 -15.84 9.29 2.04
CA SER A 142 -16.58 8.15 1.49
C SER A 142 -15.85 7.59 0.28
N LEU A 143 -15.99 6.27 0.06
CA LEU A 143 -15.42 5.59 -1.10
C LEU A 143 -15.74 6.31 -2.42
N ARG A 144 -17.00 6.74 -2.59
CA ARG A 144 -17.46 7.51 -3.76
C ARG A 144 -16.66 8.79 -3.96
N LYS A 145 -16.36 9.55 -2.89
CA LYS A 145 -15.60 10.79 -3.00
C LYS A 145 -14.15 10.54 -3.40
N ILE A 146 -13.51 9.49 -2.87
CA ILE A 146 -12.16 9.10 -3.27
C ILE A 146 -12.12 8.69 -4.73
N ILE A 147 -13.10 7.89 -5.18
CA ILE A 147 -13.24 7.48 -6.59
C ILE A 147 -13.41 8.72 -7.50
N MET A 148 -14.28 9.67 -7.15
CA MET A 148 -14.45 10.89 -7.95
C MET A 148 -13.18 11.72 -8.05
N VAL A 149 -12.40 11.83 -6.98
CA VAL A 149 -11.11 12.54 -7.00
C VAL A 149 -10.09 11.81 -7.86
N GLY A 150 -9.98 10.48 -7.75
CA GLY A 150 -9.08 9.69 -8.60
C GLY A 150 -9.48 9.72 -10.08
N ALA A 151 -10.78 9.63 -10.37
CA ALA A 151 -11.30 9.77 -11.73
C ALA A 151 -10.99 11.16 -12.30
N ALA A 152 -11.26 12.24 -11.55
CA ALA A 152 -10.96 13.60 -11.98
C ALA A 152 -9.45 13.79 -12.23
N PHE A 153 -8.60 13.23 -11.38
CA PHE A 153 -7.15 13.27 -11.55
C PHE A 153 -6.70 12.49 -12.80
N SER A 154 -7.24 11.29 -13.02
CA SER A 154 -6.98 10.48 -14.22
C SER A 154 -7.40 11.20 -15.49
N LEU A 155 -8.60 11.81 -15.50
CA LEU A 155 -9.09 12.60 -16.62
C LEU A 155 -8.20 13.82 -16.90
N ALA A 156 -7.70 14.48 -15.86
CA ALA A 156 -6.77 15.59 -16.02
C ALA A 156 -5.45 15.15 -16.66
N ILE A 157 -4.97 13.93 -16.37
CA ILE A 157 -3.80 13.35 -17.02
C ILE A 157 -4.08 13.08 -18.49
N GLU A 158 -5.20 12.42 -18.84
CA GLU A 158 -5.58 12.17 -20.24
C GLU A 158 -5.65 13.46 -21.07
N ILE A 159 -6.32 14.49 -20.53
CA ILE A 159 -6.40 15.81 -21.17
C ILE A 159 -5.01 16.42 -21.34
N SER A 160 -4.14 16.30 -20.33
CA SER A 160 -2.77 16.79 -20.41
C SER A 160 -1.96 16.05 -21.47
N GLN A 161 -2.09 14.73 -21.57
CA GLN A 161 -1.42 13.92 -22.59
C GLN A 161 -1.90 14.30 -24.00
N PHE A 162 -3.20 14.52 -24.17
CA PHE A 162 -3.79 14.97 -25.43
C PHE A 162 -3.24 16.33 -25.88
N ILE A 163 -3.21 17.32 -24.97
CA ILE A 163 -2.75 18.69 -25.23
C ILE A 163 -1.23 18.71 -25.49
N LEU A 164 -0.44 18.02 -24.65
CA LEU A 164 1.01 17.99 -24.76
C LEU A 164 1.52 17.07 -25.87
N GLY A 165 0.61 16.32 -26.53
CA GLY A 165 0.97 15.28 -27.47
C GLY A 165 1.93 14.26 -26.86
N ALA A 166 1.79 14.00 -25.55
CA ALA A 166 2.74 13.24 -24.73
C ALA A 166 2.62 11.71 -24.89
N GLY A 167 2.09 11.24 -26.03
CA GLY A 167 2.00 9.84 -26.42
C GLY A 167 0.58 9.44 -26.79
N ARG A 168 0.24 8.18 -26.52
CA ARG A 168 -1.09 7.57 -26.62
C ARG A 168 -2.02 8.11 -25.53
N THR A 169 -3.20 8.60 -25.93
CA THR A 169 -4.36 8.88 -25.06
C THR A 169 -5.36 7.75 -25.28
N ASP A 170 -5.77 7.11 -24.19
CA ASP A 170 -6.58 5.89 -24.22
C ASP A 170 -7.74 6.01 -23.23
N THR A 171 -8.94 5.69 -23.69
CA THR A 171 -10.13 5.71 -22.82
C THR A 171 -10.05 4.63 -21.73
N ASP A 172 -9.29 3.56 -21.97
CA ASP A 172 -9.09 2.47 -21.01
C ASP A 172 -8.28 2.93 -19.78
N ASP A 173 -7.27 3.78 -19.98
CA ASP A 173 -6.42 4.32 -18.91
C ASP A 173 -7.27 5.05 -17.87
N PHE A 174 -8.21 5.89 -18.31
CA PHE A 174 -9.15 6.58 -17.42
C PHE A 174 -9.94 5.60 -16.54
N LEU A 175 -10.52 4.56 -17.15
CA LEU A 175 -11.35 3.58 -16.46
C LEU A 175 -10.52 2.74 -15.48
N LEU A 176 -9.36 2.24 -15.93
CA LEU A 176 -8.49 1.38 -15.15
C LEU A 176 -7.87 2.13 -13.95
N ASN A 177 -7.46 3.38 -14.15
CA ASN A 177 -6.98 4.24 -13.07
C ASN A 177 -8.09 4.52 -12.03
N THR A 178 -9.33 4.69 -12.49
CA THR A 178 -10.49 4.84 -11.61
C THR A 178 -10.75 3.56 -10.81
N VAL A 179 -10.65 2.38 -11.44
CA VAL A 179 -10.74 1.07 -10.78
C VAL A 179 -9.61 0.88 -9.76
N GLY A 180 -8.37 1.20 -10.12
CA GLY A 180 -7.22 1.15 -9.21
C GLY A 180 -7.45 1.99 -7.96
N THR A 181 -7.89 3.25 -8.13
CA THR A 181 -8.25 4.13 -7.02
C THR A 181 -9.32 3.49 -6.12
N ALA A 182 -10.37 2.93 -6.71
CA ALA A 182 -11.45 2.29 -5.97
C ALA A 182 -10.94 1.10 -5.15
N LEU A 183 -10.13 0.22 -5.75
CA LEU A 183 -9.56 -0.96 -5.09
C LEU A 183 -8.63 -0.57 -3.93
N GLY A 184 -7.76 0.41 -4.12
CA GLY A 184 -6.86 0.88 -3.08
C GLY A 184 -7.60 1.51 -1.88
N ALA A 185 -8.61 2.32 -2.18
CA ALA A 185 -9.45 2.95 -1.16
C ALA A 185 -10.28 1.91 -0.38
N LEU A 186 -10.86 0.94 -1.08
CA LEU A 186 -11.61 -0.16 -0.49
C LEU A 186 -10.71 -1.03 0.38
N PHE A 187 -9.50 -1.35 -0.09
CA PHE A 187 -8.53 -2.13 0.67
C PHE A 187 -8.20 -1.45 2.00
N HIS A 188 -7.92 -0.14 1.98
CA HIS A 188 -7.70 0.62 3.20
C HIS A 188 -8.91 0.57 4.15
N GLN A 189 -10.11 0.85 3.65
CA GLN A 189 -11.32 0.94 4.50
C GLN A 189 -11.76 -0.39 5.09
N ARG A 190 -11.49 -1.52 4.42
CA ARG A 190 -11.97 -2.84 4.84
C ARG A 190 -10.93 -3.67 5.57
N PHE A 191 -9.65 -3.51 5.23
CA PHE A 191 -8.62 -4.46 5.66
C PHE A 191 -7.41 -3.81 6.37
N ALA A 192 -7.21 -2.49 6.29
CA ALA A 192 -6.01 -1.88 6.86
C ALA A 192 -6.08 -1.74 8.39
N SER A 193 -5.55 -2.74 9.09
CA SER A 193 -5.12 -2.58 10.48
C SER A 193 -3.95 -1.58 10.58
N PRO A 194 -3.65 -1.00 11.75
CA PRO A 194 -2.52 -0.07 11.87
C PRO A 194 -1.16 -0.68 11.47
N THR A 195 -1.01 -2.00 11.62
CA THR A 195 0.19 -2.73 11.17
C THR A 195 0.23 -2.83 9.65
N ILE A 196 -0.88 -3.24 9.02
CA ILE A 196 -1.00 -3.30 7.55
C ILE A 196 -0.76 -1.92 6.95
N GLN A 197 -1.33 -0.87 7.54
CA GLN A 197 -1.12 0.50 7.11
C GLN A 197 0.37 0.88 7.09
N LYS A 198 1.12 0.60 8.17
CA LYS A 198 2.56 0.89 8.22
C LYS A 198 3.34 0.10 7.17
N ILE A 199 3.03 -1.17 6.99
CA ILE A 199 3.66 -2.03 5.98
C ILE A 199 3.38 -1.49 4.57
N THR A 200 2.12 -1.22 4.24
CA THR A 200 1.72 -0.69 2.94
C THR A 200 2.39 0.66 2.66
N LEU A 201 2.43 1.58 3.64
CA LEU A 201 3.13 2.86 3.49
C LEU A 201 4.64 2.66 3.27
N GLY A 202 5.26 1.70 3.96
CA GLY A 202 6.67 1.33 3.76
C GLY A 202 6.94 0.79 2.36
N ILE A 203 6.05 -0.07 1.83
CA ILE A 203 6.14 -0.59 0.45
C ILE A 203 6.00 0.54 -0.56
N ILE A 204 5.03 1.45 -0.38
CA ILE A 204 4.85 2.61 -1.26
C ILE A 204 6.08 3.51 -1.22
N ALA A 205 6.65 3.78 -0.03
CA ALA A 205 7.86 4.57 0.10
C ALA A 205 9.06 3.92 -0.60
N LEU A 206 9.22 2.61 -0.45
CA LEU A 206 10.26 1.86 -1.15
C LEU A 206 10.10 1.94 -2.66
N ALA A 207 8.87 1.80 -3.18
CA ALA A 207 8.57 1.93 -4.60
C ALA A 207 8.89 3.34 -5.12
N VAL A 208 8.53 4.40 -4.38
CA VAL A 208 8.90 5.79 -4.72
C VAL A 208 10.43 5.94 -4.76
N CYS A 209 11.13 5.48 -3.73
CA CYS A 209 12.60 5.55 -3.69
C CYS A 209 13.25 4.79 -4.85
N SER A 210 12.74 3.60 -5.19
CA SER A 210 13.21 2.80 -6.31
C SER A 210 12.98 3.49 -7.65
N PHE A 211 11.82 4.14 -7.84
CA PHE A 211 11.55 4.92 -9.02
C PHE A 211 12.50 6.12 -9.14
N LEU A 212 12.65 6.90 -8.06
CA LEU A 212 13.56 8.05 -8.02
C LEU A 212 15.02 7.65 -8.29
N LEU A 213 15.46 6.51 -7.76
CA LEU A 213 16.78 5.96 -8.04
C LEU A 213 16.93 5.61 -9.53
N THR A 214 15.95 4.90 -10.10
CA THR A 214 15.98 4.53 -11.53
C THR A 214 16.05 5.77 -12.43
N VAL A 215 15.21 6.77 -12.17
CA VAL A 215 15.19 8.02 -12.94
C VAL A 215 16.48 8.82 -12.74
N GLY A 216 16.97 8.93 -11.50
CA GLY A 216 18.21 9.66 -11.18
C GLY A 216 19.47 9.00 -11.75
N LEU A 217 19.48 7.69 -11.89
CA LEU A 217 20.58 6.94 -12.51
C LEU A 217 20.48 6.88 -14.04
N THR A 218 19.33 7.23 -14.62
CA THR A 218 19.11 7.16 -16.07
C THR A 218 20.19 7.93 -16.85
N PRO A 219 20.57 9.19 -16.51
CA PRO A 219 21.61 9.92 -17.24
C PRO A 219 23.00 9.27 -17.20
N ILE A 220 23.27 8.43 -16.19
CA ILE A 220 24.56 7.74 -16.03
C ILE A 220 24.63 6.53 -16.97
N PHE A 221 23.54 5.77 -17.06
CA PHE A 221 23.48 4.57 -17.91
C PHE A 221 23.10 4.87 -19.37
N TYR A 222 22.39 5.98 -19.59
CA TYR A 222 21.81 6.38 -20.86
C TYR A 222 22.12 7.86 -21.10
N PRO A 223 23.37 8.18 -21.50
CA PRO A 223 23.76 9.56 -21.77
C PRO A 223 22.95 10.14 -22.95
N ALA A 224 22.74 11.46 -22.92
CA ALA A 224 21.80 12.17 -23.79
C ALA A 224 22.14 12.10 -25.29
N ASP A 225 23.37 11.73 -25.64
CA ASP A 225 23.84 11.48 -27.00
C ASP A 225 23.21 10.23 -27.63
N GLN A 226 22.74 9.27 -26.83
CA GLN A 226 22.02 8.09 -27.30
C GLN A 226 20.53 8.34 -27.56
N PHE A 227 19.98 9.46 -27.09
CA PHE A 227 18.55 9.81 -27.18
C PHE A 227 18.38 11.25 -27.65
N PRO A 228 18.68 11.56 -28.93
CA PRO A 228 18.29 12.86 -29.47
C PRO A 228 16.77 12.95 -29.39
N VAL A 229 16.25 13.85 -28.55
CA VAL A 229 14.82 14.22 -28.52
C VAL A 229 14.48 14.66 -29.93
N ARG A 230 13.91 13.75 -30.73
CA ARG A 230 13.60 14.09 -32.12
C ARG A 230 12.44 15.09 -32.07
N PRO A 231 12.54 16.22 -32.80
CA PRO A 231 11.43 17.15 -32.92
C PRO A 231 10.20 16.37 -33.41
N ILE A 232 9.04 16.66 -32.81
CA ILE A 232 7.76 16.08 -33.25
C ILE A 232 7.63 16.37 -34.74
N PRO A 233 7.55 15.34 -35.62
CA PRO A 233 7.34 15.60 -37.04
C PRO A 233 6.00 16.36 -37.19
N PRO A 234 5.96 17.44 -37.97
CA PRO A 234 4.70 18.12 -38.24
C PRO A 234 3.72 17.13 -38.88
N SER A 235 2.51 17.08 -38.32
CA SER A 235 1.38 16.26 -38.79
C SER A 235 0.92 16.65 -40.18
#